data_AF-A0AAP3A4H8-F1
#
_entry.id   AF-A0AAP3A4H8-F1
#
_cell.length_a   1.000
_cell.length_b   1.000
_cell.length_c   1.000
_cell.angle_alpha   90.00
_cell.angle_beta   90.00
_cell.angle_gamma   90.00
#
_symmetry.space_group_name_H-M   'P 1'
#
loop_
_entity.id
_entity.type
_entity.pdbx_description
1 polymer ?
#
loop_
_entity_poly.entity_id
_entity_poly.type
_entity_poly.pdbx_seq_one_letter_code
_entity_poly.pdbx_strand_id
1 'polypeptide(L)'
;WSDRNAPAPTLTITNPENGHAHLLYALETSIRTAPDGKMKPLRYAAAVENALRRKLGADTGYSGLICKNPNHSHWKIAADYGLGRN
;
A
#
# COMPACT_ATOMS: atom_id res chain seq x y z
N TRP A 1 -6.25 7.47 5.27
CA TRP A 1 -7.20 6.58 4.56
C TRP A 1 -8.60 6.72 5.15
N SER A 2 -8.75 6.68 6.48
CA SER A 2 -10.01 6.82 7.20
C SER A 2 -10.81 8.05 6.77
N ASP A 3 -10.22 9.24 6.89
CA ASP A 3 -10.89 10.52 6.54
C ASP A 3 -11.21 10.66 5.05
N ARG A 4 -10.58 9.83 4.21
CA ARG A 4 -10.80 9.79 2.75
C ARG A 4 -11.77 8.67 2.36
N ASN A 5 -12.35 7.96 3.34
CA ASN A 5 -13.16 6.77 3.17
C ASN A 5 -12.53 5.75 2.21
N ALA A 6 -11.20 5.64 2.24
CA ALA A 6 -10.44 4.68 1.44
C ALA A 6 -10.38 3.34 2.18
N PRO A 7 -10.21 2.21 1.46
CA PRO A 7 -9.99 0.92 2.11
C PRO A 7 -8.89 1.01 3.17
N ALA A 8 -9.04 0.27 4.26
CA ALA A 8 -7.98 0.16 5.26
C ALA A 8 -6.75 -0.51 4.61
N PRO A 9 -5.53 0.03 4.81
CA PRO A 9 -4.31 -0.62 4.35
C PRO A 9 -3.99 -1.83 5.22
N THR A 10 -3.40 -2.86 4.61
CA THR A 10 -2.91 -4.03 5.34
C THR A 10 -1.79 -3.65 6.31
N LEU A 11 -0.92 -2.72 5.89
CA LEU A 11 0.19 -2.23 6.69
C LEU A 11 0.40 -0.75 6.47
N THR A 12 0.51 0.00 7.56
CA THR A 12 0.92 1.41 7.58
C THR A 12 2.28 1.52 8.24
N ILE A 13 3.23 2.15 7.54
CA ILE A 13 4.60 2.39 8.02
C ILE A 13 4.82 3.89 8.05
N THR A 14 4.83 4.48 9.25
CA THR A 14 4.87 5.94 9.44
C THR A 14 6.22 6.40 9.96
N ASN A 15 6.78 7.45 9.35
CA ASN A 15 7.89 8.20 9.93
C ASN A 15 7.37 8.99 11.16
N PRO A 16 7.84 8.70 12.38
CA PRO A 16 7.39 9.41 13.56
C PRO A 16 7.80 10.89 13.59
N GLU A 17 8.83 11.29 12.85
CA GLU A 17 9.38 12.66 12.85
C GLU A 17 8.50 13.64 12.07
N ASN A 18 7.93 13.21 10.93
CA ASN A 18 7.19 14.09 10.03
C ASN A 18 5.80 13.55 9.62
N GLY A 19 5.41 12.36 10.10
CA GLY A 19 4.12 11.76 9.82
C GLY A 19 3.95 11.17 8.41
N HIS A 20 4.94 11.28 7.52
CA HIS A 20 4.86 10.68 6.19
C HIS A 20 4.83 9.15 6.29
N ALA A 21 3.91 8.52 5.58
CA ALA A 21 3.69 7.08 5.67
C ALA A 21 3.71 6.37 4.31
N HIS A 22 4.09 5.10 4.32
CA HIS A 22 3.74 4.16 3.26
C HIS A 22 2.53 3.34 3.69
N LEU A 23 1.51 3.31 2.85
CA LEU A 23 0.33 2.47 3.00
C LEU A 23 0.45 1.30 2.03
N LEU A 24 0.52 0.09 2.56
CA LEU A 24 0.64 -1.14 1.77
C LEU A 24 -0.69 -1.88 1.79
N TYR A 25 -1.15 -2.27 0.61
CA TYR A 25 -2.36 -3.04 0.39
C TYR A 25 -1.96 -4.40 -0.16
N ALA A 26 -2.08 -5.45 0.64
CA ALA A 26 -1.75 -6.80 0.20
C ALA A 26 -2.86 -7.34 -0.70
N LEU A 27 -2.46 -8.01 -1.78
CA LEU A 27 -3.39 -8.79 -2.59
C LEU A 27 -3.54 -10.17 -1.95
N GLU A 28 -4.78 -10.64 -1.82
CA GLU A 28 -5.05 -12.00 -1.36
C GLU A 28 -4.42 -13.05 -2.30
N THR A 29 -4.55 -12.84 -3.61
CA THR A 29 -3.87 -13.64 -4.63
C THR A 29 -2.75 -12.84 -5.27
N SER A 30 -1.52 -13.35 -5.18
CA SER A 30 -0.35 -12.70 -5.77
C SER A 30 -0.45 -12.59 -7.29
N ILE A 31 0.03 -11.47 -7.84
CA ILE A 31 0.12 -11.26 -9.29
C ILE A 31 1.58 -11.35 -9.72
N ARG A 32 1.86 -12.17 -10.74
CA ARG A 32 3.20 -12.33 -11.30
C ARG A 32 3.56 -11.13 -12.18
N THR A 33 4.67 -10.46 -11.87
CA THR A 33 5.18 -9.25 -12.56
C THR A 33 6.34 -9.52 -13.52
N ALA A 34 6.75 -10.79 -13.65
CA ALA A 34 7.76 -11.22 -14.61
C ALA A 34 7.23 -11.21 -16.07
N PRO A 35 8.10 -11.27 -17.10
CA PRO A 35 7.69 -11.19 -18.50
C PRO A 35 6.69 -12.26 -18.96
N ASP A 36 6.67 -13.42 -18.29
CA ASP A 36 5.74 -14.53 -18.51
C ASP A 36 4.42 -14.39 -17.70
N GLY A 37 4.24 -13.27 -17.00
CA GLY A 37 3.05 -12.95 -16.23
C GLY A 37 1.81 -12.66 -17.07
N LYS A 38 0.63 -12.88 -16.50
CA LYS A 38 -0.64 -12.57 -17.16
C LYS A 38 -0.85 -11.04 -17.16
N MET A 39 -0.94 -10.49 -18.37
CA MET A 39 -1.08 -9.04 -18.59
C MET A 39 -2.41 -8.48 -18.03
N LYS A 40 -3.52 -9.22 -18.13
CA LYS A 40 -4.85 -8.79 -17.63
C LYS A 40 -4.84 -8.48 -16.12
N PRO A 41 -4.42 -9.40 -15.22
CA PRO A 41 -4.25 -9.10 -13.79
C PRO A 41 -3.31 -7.93 -13.51
N LEU A 42 -2.17 -7.84 -14.21
CA LEU A 42 -1.21 -6.74 -14.01
C LEU A 42 -1.83 -5.37 -14.29
N ARG A 43 -2.55 -5.23 -15.41
CA ARG A 43 -3.27 -3.99 -15.72
C ARG A 43 -4.33 -3.66 -14.70
N TYR A 44 -5.05 -4.67 -14.23
CA TYR A 44 -6.09 -4.45 -13.23
C TYR A 44 -5.50 -3.98 -11.90
N ALA A 45 -4.40 -4.60 -11.44
CA ALA A 45 -3.67 -4.16 -10.26
C ALA A 45 -3.17 -2.71 -10.39
N ALA A 46 -2.56 -2.37 -11.53
CA ALA A 46 -2.13 -0.99 -11.81
C ALA A 46 -3.30 0.00 -11.83
N ALA A 47 -4.48 -0.40 -12.30
CA ALA A 47 -5.68 0.44 -12.28
C ALA A 47 -6.18 0.68 -10.84
N VAL A 48 -6.18 -0.36 -10.01
CA VAL A 48 -6.53 -0.27 -8.58
C VAL A 48 -5.54 0.61 -7.82
N GLU A 49 -4.24 0.40 -8.00
CA GLU A 49 -3.18 1.22 -7.41
C GLU A 49 -3.34 2.70 -7.80
N ASN A 50 -3.56 2.98 -9.08
CA ASN A 50 -3.82 4.34 -9.55
C ASN A 50 -5.07 4.97 -8.95
N ALA A 51 -6.15 4.19 -8.79
CA ALA A 51 -7.36 4.66 -8.13
C ALA A 51 -7.12 4.99 -6.65
N LEU A 52 -6.42 4.11 -5.92
CA LEU A 52 -6.05 4.33 -4.52
C LEU A 52 -5.14 5.55 -4.37
N ARG A 53 -4.12 5.69 -5.22
CA ARG A 53 -3.21 6.84 -5.22
C ARG A 53 -3.97 8.16 -5.33
N ARG A 54 -4.89 8.25 -6.29
CA ARG A 54 -5.76 9.43 -6.46
C ARG A 54 -6.66 9.67 -5.26
N LYS A 55 -7.35 8.63 -4.77
CA LYS A 55 -8.27 8.74 -3.62
C LYS A 55 -7.57 9.22 -2.35
N LEU A 56 -6.35 8.74 -2.12
CA LEU A 56 -5.54 9.07 -0.95
C LEU A 56 -4.78 10.40 -1.10
N GLY A 57 -4.71 10.97 -2.31
CA GLY A 57 -3.80 12.09 -2.58
C GLY A 57 -2.34 11.71 -2.33
N ALA A 58 -1.98 10.47 -2.63
CA ALA A 58 -0.61 9.98 -2.45
C ALA A 58 0.34 10.62 -3.47
N ASP A 59 1.63 10.60 -3.12
CA ASP A 59 2.70 11.16 -3.94
C ASP A 59 2.70 10.60 -5.36
N THR A 60 2.54 11.48 -6.35
CA THR A 60 2.55 11.13 -7.78
C THR A 60 3.94 10.84 -8.31
N GLY A 61 4.98 11.36 -7.64
CA GLY A 61 6.40 11.15 -7.98
C GLY A 61 7.00 9.88 -7.39
N TYR A 62 6.27 9.17 -6.51
CA TYR A 62 6.76 7.92 -5.93
C TYR A 62 6.84 6.81 -6.99
N SER A 63 8.04 6.26 -7.16
CA SER A 63 8.35 5.27 -8.20
C SER A 63 8.06 3.81 -7.80
N GLY A 64 7.72 3.56 -6.54
CA GLY A 64 7.53 2.19 -6.02
C GLY A 64 8.83 1.45 -5.69
N LEU A 65 10.01 2.05 -5.88
CA LEU A 65 11.30 1.37 -5.72
C LEU A 65 11.81 1.32 -4.28
N ILE A 66 11.33 2.18 -3.38
CA ILE A 66 11.85 2.31 -2.02
C ILE A 66 10.70 2.28 -1.02
N CYS A 67 10.64 1.27 -0.16
CA CYS A 67 9.72 1.23 0.97
C CYS A 67 10.45 1.39 2.30
N LYS A 68 9.86 2.10 3.27
CA LYS A 68 10.31 2.06 4.67
C LYS A 68 10.26 0.61 5.15
N ASN A 69 11.35 0.11 5.72
CA ASN A 69 11.46 -1.27 6.18
C ASN A 69 10.62 -1.50 7.45
N PRO A 70 9.52 -2.26 7.43
CA PRO A 70 8.66 -2.44 8.60
C PRO A 70 9.33 -3.16 9.78
N ASN A 71 10.44 -3.87 9.55
CA ASN A 71 11.18 -4.58 10.59
C ASN A 71 12.18 -3.68 11.34
N HIS A 72 12.29 -2.40 10.98
CA HIS A 72 13.20 -1.47 11.63
C HIS A 72 12.48 -0.68 12.73
N SER A 73 13.04 -0.69 13.95
CA SER A 73 12.42 -0.15 15.18
C SER A 73 12.10 1.35 15.15
N HIS A 74 12.78 2.11 14.29
CA HIS A 74 12.53 3.55 14.10
C HIS A 74 11.11 3.86 13.58
N TRP A 75 10.47 2.96 12.82
CA TRP A 75 9.18 3.25 12.20
C TRP A 75 7.99 2.89 13.11
N LYS A 76 6.93 3.70 13.05
CA LYS A 76 5.64 3.35 13.67
C LYS A 76 4.85 2.45 12.73
N ILE A 77 4.49 1.26 13.21
CA ILE A 77 3.79 0.23 12.43
C ILE A 77 2.36 0.07 12.92
N ALA A 78 1.41 0.06 11.99
CA ALA A 78 0.03 -0.39 12.23
C ALA A 78 -0.36 -1.41 11.17
N ALA A 79 -0.72 -2.62 11.59
CA ALA A 79 -1.16 -3.69 10.70
C ALA A 79 -2.65 -3.98 10.94
N ASP A 80 -3.40 -4.05 9.84
CA ASP A 80 -4.78 -4.50 9.81
C ASP A 80 -4.88 -5.69 8.87
N TYR A 81 -4.95 -6.88 9.45
CA TYR A 81 -4.99 -8.13 8.69
C TYR A 81 -6.40 -8.50 8.21
N GLY A 82 -7.40 -7.61 8.34
CA GLY A 82 -8.79 -7.93 7.98
C GLY A 82 -9.40 -9.07 8.82
N LEU A 83 -8.69 -9.54 9.84
CA LEU A 83 -9.21 -10.38 10.90
C LEU A 83 -9.95 -9.44 11.84
N GLY A 84 -11.27 -9.32 11.63
CA GLY A 84 -12.16 -8.44 12.37
C GLY A 84 -11.74 -8.28 13.83
N ARG A 85 -11.20 -7.11 14.16
CA ARG A 85 -11.13 -6.64 15.53
C ARG A 85 -12.46 -5.94 15.78
N ASN A 86 -13.29 -6.60 16.58
CA ASN A 86 -14.40 -5.98 17.31
C ASN A 86 -13.88 -4.82 18.17
#